data_AF-A0A531NAQ0-F1
#
_entry.id   AF-A0A531NAQ0-F1
#
_cell.length_a   1.000
_cell.length_b   1.000
_cell.length_c   1.000
_cell.angle_alpha   90.00
_cell.angle_beta   90.00
_cell.angle_gamma   90.00
#
_symmetry.space_group_name_H-M   'P 1'
#
loop_
_entity.id
_entity.type
_entity.pdbx_description
1 polymer ?
#
loop_
_entity_poly.entity_id
_entity_poly.type
_entity_poly.pdbx_seq_one_letter_code
_entity_poly.pdbx_strand_id
1 'polypeptide(L)'
;CLGSLQEMPGADDIYDHVRRFARRGRIGYIHFRNVRGKVPRYHETFVDDGDIDMAEIVRILRDENYGGVMIPDHTPEMSCDAPWHAGKAFALGYMRALVQNAAALGPSRTDQSTDARRQA
;
A
#
# COMPACT_ATOMS: atom_id res chain seq x y z
N CYS A 1 0.78 9.34 -0.66
CA CYS A 1 -0.40 8.66 -0.10
C CYS A 1 -0.83 7.57 -1.07
N LEU A 2 -0.96 6.32 -0.61
CA LEU A 2 -1.28 5.20 -1.51
C LEU A 2 -2.71 5.30 -2.07
N GLY A 3 -3.72 5.48 -1.20
CA GLY A 3 -5.11 5.63 -1.64
C GLY A 3 -5.33 6.79 -2.61
N SER A 4 -4.70 7.94 -2.37
CA SER A 4 -4.81 9.10 -3.28
C SER A 4 -4.21 8.83 -4.66
N LEU A 5 -3.07 8.13 -4.74
CA LEU A 5 -2.51 7.74 -6.04
C LEU A 5 -3.39 6.69 -6.71
N GLN A 6 -3.96 5.78 -5.92
CA GLN A 6 -4.86 4.75 -6.43
C GLN A 6 -6.17 5.34 -6.96
N GLU A 7 -6.80 6.34 -6.35
CA GLU A 7 -8.06 6.89 -6.86
C GLU A 7 -7.88 7.78 -8.11
N MET A 8 -6.64 8.18 -8.46
CA MET A 8 -6.37 9.04 -9.61
C MET A 8 -6.61 8.33 -10.96
N PRO A 9 -7.41 8.92 -11.87
CA PRO A 9 -7.56 8.43 -13.24
C PRO A 9 -6.27 8.60 -14.04
N GLY A 10 -5.94 7.62 -14.88
CA GLY A 10 -4.78 7.68 -15.78
C GLY A 10 -3.41 7.70 -15.09
N ALA A 11 -3.35 7.48 -13.77
CA ALA A 11 -2.09 7.29 -13.08
C ALA A 11 -1.45 5.95 -13.47
N ASP A 12 -0.11 5.90 -13.54
CA ASP A 12 0.62 4.63 -13.64
C ASP A 12 0.15 3.67 -12.53
N ASP A 13 0.39 2.37 -12.71
CA ASP A 13 0.14 1.37 -11.68
C ASP A 13 0.77 1.82 -10.35
N ILE A 14 -0.02 1.75 -9.27
CA ILE A 14 0.41 2.12 -7.93
C ILE A 14 1.67 1.36 -7.51
N TYR A 15 1.82 0.11 -7.93
CA TYR A 15 2.99 -0.72 -7.62
C TYR A 15 4.26 -0.16 -8.26
N ASP A 16 4.19 0.25 -9.53
CA ASP A 16 5.30 0.85 -10.25
C ASP A 16 5.69 2.21 -9.68
N HIS A 17 4.70 3.03 -9.29
CA HIS A 17 4.96 4.30 -8.61
C HIS A 17 5.74 4.09 -7.31
N VAL A 18 5.25 3.18 -6.46
CA VAL A 18 5.89 2.91 -5.17
C VAL A 18 7.30 2.38 -5.38
N ARG A 19 7.50 1.42 -6.29
CA ARG A 19 8.82 0.89 -6.62
C ARG A 19 9.76 1.99 -7.10
N ARG A 20 9.31 2.82 -8.05
CA ARG A 20 10.10 3.91 -8.65
C ARG A 20 10.62 4.88 -7.59
N PHE A 21 9.78 5.29 -6.65
CA PHE A 21 10.19 6.24 -5.62
C PHE A 21 10.97 5.58 -4.47
N ALA A 22 10.65 4.33 -4.11
CA ALA A 22 11.39 3.57 -3.10
C ALA A 22 12.83 3.33 -3.55
N ARG A 23 13.03 2.83 -4.78
CA ARG A 23 14.35 2.58 -5.39
C ARG A 23 15.24 3.81 -5.44
N ARG A 24 14.64 5.00 -5.58
CA ARG A 24 15.36 6.27 -5.64
C ARG A 24 15.62 6.89 -4.27
N GLY A 25 15.12 6.28 -3.18
CA GLY A 25 15.18 6.86 -1.83
C GLY A 25 14.41 8.19 -1.73
N ARG A 26 13.29 8.32 -2.45
CA ARG A 26 12.51 9.58 -2.57
C ARG A 26 11.13 9.51 -1.90
N ILE A 27 10.95 8.57 -0.98
CA ILE A 27 9.74 8.49 -0.15
C ILE A 27 10.07 9.06 1.24
N GLY A 28 9.39 10.14 1.64
CA GLY A 28 9.52 10.70 2.99
C GLY A 28 8.76 9.90 4.04
N TYR A 29 7.47 9.62 3.77
CA TYR A 29 6.60 8.78 4.57
C TYR A 29 5.39 8.32 3.74
N ILE A 30 4.67 7.29 4.21
CA ILE A 30 3.57 6.65 3.48
C ILE A 30 2.28 6.73 4.30
N HIS A 31 1.23 7.31 3.71
CA HIS A 31 -0.15 7.08 4.13
C HIS A 31 -0.64 5.75 3.58
N PHE A 32 -0.93 4.82 4.48
CA PHE A 32 -1.28 3.44 4.19
C PHE A 32 -2.80 3.23 4.34
N ARG A 33 -3.56 3.74 3.36
CA ARG A 33 -5.02 3.56 3.23
C ARG A 33 -5.38 2.98 1.86
N ASN A 34 -6.54 2.35 1.78
CA ASN A 34 -7.03 1.67 0.59
C ASN A 34 -8.37 2.24 0.12
N VAL A 35 -8.61 2.17 -1.17
CA VAL A 35 -9.83 2.67 -1.82
C VAL A 35 -10.33 1.66 -2.84
N ARG A 36 -11.61 1.78 -3.19
CA ARG A 36 -12.17 1.15 -4.39
C ARG A 36 -12.63 2.17 -5.40
N GLY A 37 -12.28 1.96 -6.66
CA GLY A 37 -12.66 2.80 -7.77
C GLY A 37 -11.70 3.95 -8.01
N LYS A 38 -12.13 4.87 -8.89
CA LYS A 38 -11.34 6.02 -9.35
C LYS A 38 -12.22 7.27 -9.32
N VAL A 39 -11.62 8.45 -9.21
CA VAL A 39 -12.33 9.73 -9.37
C VAL A 39 -13.10 9.73 -10.71
N PRO A 40 -14.38 10.15 -10.74
CA PRO A 40 -15.14 10.80 -9.67
C PRO A 40 -15.94 9.85 -8.75
N ARG A 41 -15.85 8.53 -8.93
CA ARG A 41 -16.59 7.54 -8.12
C ARG A 41 -15.63 6.56 -7.47
N TYR A 42 -15.16 6.94 -6.28
CA TYR A 42 -14.40 6.05 -5.41
C TYR A 42 -14.95 6.13 -3.99
N HIS A 43 -14.59 5.16 -3.15
CA HIS A 43 -14.84 5.21 -1.72
C HIS A 43 -13.65 4.65 -0.94
N GLU A 44 -13.47 5.15 0.28
CA GLU A 44 -12.50 4.66 1.24
C GLU A 44 -12.95 3.28 1.76
N THR A 45 -11.96 2.40 1.99
CA THR A 45 -12.20 1.01 2.44
C THR A 45 -11.28 0.67 3.60
N PHE A 46 -11.52 -0.47 4.26
CA PHE A 46 -10.53 -1.02 5.17
C PHE A 46 -9.25 -1.36 4.40
N VAL A 47 -8.11 -1.36 5.09
CA VAL A 47 -6.79 -1.55 4.47
C VAL A 47 -6.67 -2.86 3.67
N ASP A 48 -7.43 -3.89 4.05
CA ASP A 48 -7.47 -5.22 3.44
C ASP A 48 -8.56 -5.41 2.36
N ASP A 49 -9.39 -4.39 2.13
CA ASP A 49 -10.62 -4.51 1.32
C ASP A 49 -10.71 -3.44 0.22
N GLY A 50 -9.59 -3.06 -0.39
CA GLY A 50 -9.57 -2.12 -1.51
C GLY A 50 -8.87 -2.67 -2.75
N ASP A 51 -8.66 -1.79 -3.73
CA ASP A 51 -8.07 -2.14 -5.03
C ASP A 51 -6.56 -2.39 -4.94
N ILE A 52 -5.90 -1.90 -3.88
CA ILE A 52 -4.47 -2.10 -3.65
C ILE A 52 -4.26 -3.41 -2.87
N ASP A 53 -3.44 -4.33 -3.39
CA ASP A 53 -2.86 -5.40 -2.59
C ASP A 53 -1.79 -4.79 -1.67
N MET A 54 -2.20 -4.52 -0.43
CA MET A 54 -1.32 -3.91 0.57
C MET A 54 -0.14 -4.81 0.95
N ALA A 55 -0.25 -6.13 0.83
CA ALA A 55 0.88 -7.02 1.03
C ALA A 55 1.90 -6.86 -0.10
N GLU A 56 1.44 -6.65 -1.34
CA GLU A 56 2.33 -6.37 -2.48
C GLU A 56 3.09 -5.06 -2.31
N ILE A 57 2.46 -4.01 -1.80
CA ILE A 57 3.14 -2.76 -1.43
C ILE A 57 4.28 -3.04 -0.44
N VAL A 58 4.03 -3.84 0.61
CA VAL A 58 5.07 -4.18 1.59
C VAL A 58 6.18 -5.03 0.99
N ARG A 59 5.88 -5.95 0.05
CA ARG A 59 6.91 -6.69 -0.69
C ARG A 59 7.80 -5.76 -1.50
N ILE A 60 7.22 -4.81 -2.24
CA ILE A 60 7.95 -3.82 -3.03
C ILE A 60 8.85 -2.96 -2.13
N LEU A 61 8.30 -2.44 -1.03
CA LEU A 61 9.07 -1.60 -0.10
C LEU A 61 10.24 -2.36 0.51
N ARG A 62 10.05 -3.63 0.87
CA ARG A 62 11.13 -4.52 1.35
C ARG A 62 12.18 -4.72 0.27
N ASP A 63 11.78 -5.10 -0.94
CA ASP A 63 12.70 -5.43 -2.04
C ASP A 63 13.53 -4.21 -2.49
N GLU A 64 12.99 -3.01 -2.33
CA GLU A 64 13.68 -1.74 -2.60
C GLU A 64 14.33 -1.12 -1.33
N ASN A 65 14.47 -1.90 -0.24
CA ASN A 65 15.13 -1.50 1.02
C ASN A 65 14.58 -0.20 1.66
N TYR A 66 13.27 0.03 1.58
CA TYR A 66 12.63 1.15 2.26
C TYR A 66 12.55 0.92 3.77
N GLY A 67 13.21 1.78 4.55
CA GLY A 67 13.21 1.75 6.02
C GLY A 67 12.48 2.93 6.67
N GLY A 68 11.63 3.64 5.93
CA GLY A 68 10.94 4.83 6.42
C GLY A 68 9.61 4.54 7.14
N VAL A 69 8.86 5.61 7.44
CA VAL A 69 7.64 5.53 8.24
C VAL A 69 6.41 5.24 7.36
N MET A 70 5.51 4.40 7.87
CA MET A 70 4.15 4.21 7.35
C MET A 70 3.14 4.54 8.45
N ILE A 71 2.05 5.22 8.09
CA ILE A 71 0.98 5.58 9.03
C ILE A 71 -0.39 5.12 8.52
N PRO A 72 -1.30 4.69 9.40
CA PRO A 72 -2.69 4.45 9.03
C PRO A 72 -3.37 5.81 8.79
N ASP A 73 -3.87 6.02 7.58
CA ASP A 73 -4.47 7.30 7.16
C ASP A 73 -5.98 7.33 7.42
N HIS A 74 -6.84 6.94 6.49
CA HIS A 74 -8.28 6.85 6.73
C HIS A 74 -8.71 5.41 7.01
N THR A 75 -9.78 5.26 7.78
CA THR A 75 -10.45 3.98 8.06
C THR A 75 -11.97 4.21 8.02
N PRO A 76 -12.76 3.27 7.49
CA PRO A 76 -14.22 3.37 7.53
C PRO A 76 -14.75 3.57 8.96
N GLU A 77 -15.86 4.28 9.07
CA GLU A 77 -16.56 4.44 10.35
C GLU A 77 -17.18 3.10 10.77
N MET A 78 -16.96 2.72 12.03
CA MET A 78 -17.44 1.46 12.59
C MET A 78 -18.65 1.68 13.50
N SER A 79 -19.61 0.76 13.50
CA SER A 79 -20.74 0.79 14.43
C SER A 79 -20.34 0.21 15.80
N CYS A 80 -19.61 0.98 16.61
CA CYS A 80 -19.22 0.63 17.98
C CYS A 80 -19.02 1.87 18.85
N ASP A 81 -18.78 1.69 20.15
CA ASP A 81 -18.65 2.79 21.12
C ASP A 81 -17.41 3.68 20.90
N ALA A 82 -16.39 3.19 20.18
CA ALA A 82 -15.14 3.89 19.92
C ALA A 82 -14.71 3.74 18.45
N PRO A 83 -15.47 4.30 17.48
CA PRO A 83 -15.35 3.99 16.06
C PRO A 83 -13.96 4.29 15.48
N TRP A 84 -13.43 5.47 15.78
CA TRP A 84 -12.10 5.89 15.35
C TRP A 84 -10.99 4.98 15.90
N HIS A 85 -11.04 4.67 17.21
CA HIS A 85 -10.04 3.81 17.85
C HIS A 85 -10.07 2.39 17.28
N ALA A 86 -11.27 1.83 17.07
CA ALA A 86 -11.44 0.49 16.52
C ALA A 86 -10.89 0.37 15.09
N GLY A 87 -11.25 1.32 14.20
CA GLY A 87 -10.75 1.33 12.83
C GLY A 87 -9.22 1.49 12.78
N LYS A 88 -8.66 2.41 13.57
CA LYS A 88 -7.20 2.60 13.67
C LYS A 88 -6.49 1.39 14.24
N ALA A 89 -7.03 0.75 15.28
CA ALA A 89 -6.45 -0.45 15.87
C ALA A 89 -6.39 -1.61 14.86
N PHE A 90 -7.46 -1.80 14.08
CA PHE A 90 -7.47 -2.78 12.99
C PHE A 90 -6.38 -2.48 11.94
N ALA A 91 -6.31 -1.23 11.45
CA ALA A 91 -5.30 -0.84 10.47
C ALA A 91 -3.86 -1.02 10.99
N LEU A 92 -3.58 -0.59 12.23
CA LEU A 92 -2.28 -0.77 12.86
C LEU A 92 -1.92 -2.25 13.04
N GLY A 93 -2.88 -3.08 13.47
CA GLY A 93 -2.69 -4.52 13.61
C GLY A 93 -2.35 -5.19 12.28
N TYR A 94 -3.09 -4.86 11.23
CA TYR A 94 -2.86 -5.33 9.86
C TYR A 94 -1.47 -4.91 9.35
N MET A 95 -1.12 -3.63 9.47
CA MET A 95 0.20 -3.10 9.07
C MET A 95 1.34 -3.79 9.81
N ARG A 96 1.20 -3.99 11.13
CA ARG A 96 2.20 -4.68 11.96
C ARG A 96 2.39 -6.12 11.50
N ALA A 97 1.31 -6.83 11.20
CA ALA A 97 1.36 -8.21 10.70
C ALA A 97 2.12 -8.28 9.36
N LEU A 98 1.84 -7.37 8.42
CA LEU A 98 2.55 -7.32 7.14
C LEU A 98 4.05 -7.04 7.31
N VAL A 99 4.42 -6.07 8.15
CA VAL A 99 5.83 -5.73 8.39
C VAL A 99 6.58 -6.87 9.08
N GLN A 100 6.01 -7.46 10.13
CA GLN A 100 6.65 -8.55 10.87
C GLN A 100 6.82 -9.81 10.02
N ASN A 101 5.91 -10.04 9.07
CA ASN A 101 5.95 -11.19 8.18
C ASN A 101 6.50 -10.84 6.80
N ALA A 102 7.07 -9.64 6.60
CA ALA A 102 7.49 -9.17 5.29
C ALA A 102 8.43 -10.18 4.61
N ALA A 103 9.39 -10.76 5.34
CA ALA A 103 10.29 -11.79 4.78
C ALA A 103 9.54 -13.06 4.31
N ALA A 104 8.50 -13.49 5.02
CA ALA A 104 7.72 -14.69 4.72
C ALA A 104 6.74 -14.50 3.54
N LEU A 105 6.40 -13.26 3.18
CA LEU A 105 5.49 -12.97 2.07
C LEU A 105 6.04 -13.31 0.67
N GLY A 106 7.33 -13.67 0.56
CA GLY A 106 8.02 -13.93 -0.71
C GLY A 106 8.33 -12.64 -1.49
N PRO A 107 9.07 -12.72 -2.62
CA PRO A 107 9.42 -11.55 -3.46
C PRO A 107 8.17 -10.85 -3.99
N SER A 108 8.27 -9.55 -4.28
CA SER A 108 7.21 -8.80 -4.95
C SER A 108 6.82 -9.49 -6.26
N ARG A 109 5.52 -9.57 -6.51
CA ARG A 109 4.95 -10.25 -7.68
C ARG A 109 4.88 -9.34 -8.91
N THR A 110 4.97 -8.03 -8.68
CA THR A 110 4.86 -6.98 -9.70
C THR A 110 6.22 -6.50 -10.22
N ASP A 111 7.31 -7.21 -9.90
CA ASP A 111 8.60 -6.87 -10.49
C ASP A 111 8.66 -7.30 -11.97
N GLN A 112 8.50 -6.34 -12.88
CA GLN A 112 8.69 -6.56 -14.31
C GLN A 112 10.17 -6.52 -14.75
N SER A 113 11.11 -6.32 -13.81
CA SER A 113 12.54 -6.15 -14.15
C SER A 113 13.23 -7.44 -14.60
N THR A 114 12.65 -8.61 -14.34
CA THR A 114 13.24 -9.91 -14.71
C THR A 114 12.86 -10.43 -16.09
N ASP A 115 11.74 -10.01 -16.69
CA ASP A 115 11.29 -10.56 -17.98
C ASP A 115 11.84 -9.79 -19.20
N ALA A 116 11.99 -8.47 -19.12
CA ALA A 116 12.44 -7.67 -20.27
C ALA A 116 13.97 -7.63 -20.46
N ARG A 117 14.77 -8.07 -19.48
CA ARG A 117 16.25 -8.05 -19.54
C ARG A 117 16.90 -9.43 -19.75
N ARG A 118 16.09 -10.48 -19.93
CA ARG A 118 16.59 -11.83 -20.28
C ARG A 118 16.42 -12.16 -21.77
N GLN A 119 15.88 -11.24 -22.58
CA GLN A 119 15.66 -11.42 -24.02
C GLN A 119 16.33 -10.33 -24.88
N ALA A 120 17.31 -9.61 -24.34
CA ALA A 120 18.15 -8.65 -25.09
C ALA A 120 19.63 -8.90 -24.80
#